data_AF-A0A0G3XI81-F1
#
_entry.id   AF-A0A0G3XI81-F1
#
_cell.length_a   1.000
_cell.length_b   1.000
_cell.length_c   1.000
_cell.angle_alpha   90.00
_cell.angle_beta   90.00
_cell.angle_gamma   90.00
#
_symmetry.space_group_name_H-M   'P 1'
#
loop_
_entity.id
_entity.type
_entity.pdbx_description
1 polymer ?
#
loop_
_entity_poly.entity_id
_entity_poly.type
_entity_poly.pdbx_seq_one_letter_code
_entity_poly.pdbx_strand_id
1 'polypeptide(L)'
;MPPRGHPLVRALFKSMREKSVTYKQLSAASGVKISTFKAWRHHNSITPRSIQAALSAVDLRALPVPFLETLPSPLAEKLREIGDKHGIEPPISQLVMLAADAPKMRAGQC
;
A
#
# COMPACT_ATOMS: atom_id res chain seq x y z
N MET A 1 2.47 14.92 -0.67
CA MET A 1 1.90 13.55 -0.51
C MET A 1 0.38 13.71 -0.45
N PRO A 2 -0.46 12.92 -1.16
CA PRO A 2 -1.92 13.13 -1.13
C PRO A 2 -2.46 12.79 0.27
N PRO A 3 -2.98 13.76 1.05
CA PRO A 3 -3.31 13.55 2.46
C PRO A 3 -4.49 12.61 2.66
N ARG A 4 -5.41 12.54 1.68
CA ARG A 4 -6.60 11.67 1.69
C ARG A 4 -6.50 10.48 0.74
N GLY A 5 -5.35 10.27 0.09
CA GLY A 5 -5.18 9.19 -0.88
C GLY A 5 -4.97 7.83 -0.20
N HIS A 6 -5.38 6.75 -0.88
CA HIS A 6 -5.17 5.38 -0.43
C HIS A 6 -3.70 5.13 0.01
N PRO A 7 -3.44 4.36 1.09
CA PRO A 7 -2.10 3.93 1.53
C PRO A 7 -1.11 3.61 0.39
N LEU A 8 -1.46 2.67 -0.48
CA LEU A 8 -0.66 2.26 -1.63
C LEU A 8 -0.36 3.41 -2.61
N VAL A 9 -1.31 4.33 -2.79
CA VAL A 9 -1.12 5.51 -3.63
C VAL A 9 -0.12 6.46 -2.98
N ARG A 10 -0.20 6.68 -1.67
CA ARG A 10 0.79 7.49 -0.94
C ARG A 10 2.20 6.90 -1.06
N ALA A 11 2.34 5.58 -0.91
CA ALA A 11 3.61 4.88 -1.07
C ALA A 11 4.16 5.01 -2.51
N LEU A 12 3.31 4.84 -3.52
CA LEU A 12 3.65 5.08 -4.92
C LEU A 12 4.18 6.51 -5.12
N PHE A 13 3.47 7.54 -4.63
CA PHE A 13 3.89 8.94 -4.77
C PHE A 13 5.16 9.27 -3.99
N LYS A 14 5.38 8.65 -2.84
CA LYS A 14 6.63 8.77 -2.08
C LYS A 14 7.79 8.18 -2.90
N SER A 15 7.63 6.98 -3.43
CA SER A 15 8.64 6.32 -4.27
C SER A 15 8.92 7.09 -5.56
N MET A 16 7.89 7.66 -6.21
CA MET A 16 8.07 8.55 -7.36
C MET A 16 8.95 9.75 -7.02
N ARG A 17 8.75 10.37 -5.85
CA ARG A 17 9.55 11.51 -5.40
C ARG A 17 11.00 11.11 -5.14
N GLU A 18 11.20 10.00 -4.44
CA GLU A 18 12.54 9.49 -4.09
C GLU A 18 13.33 9.09 -5.33
N LYS A 19 12.68 8.46 -6.30
CA LYS A 19 13.31 8.00 -7.57
C LYS A 19 13.24 9.03 -8.69
N SER A 20 12.70 10.22 -8.44
CA SER A 20 12.50 11.28 -9.45
C SER A 20 11.75 10.81 -10.71
N VAL A 21 10.79 9.89 -10.55
CA VAL A 21 9.97 9.35 -11.64
C VAL A 21 8.82 10.31 -11.97
N THR A 22 8.73 10.70 -13.23
CA THR A 22 7.65 11.57 -13.74
C THR A 22 6.37 10.79 -14.04
N TYR A 23 5.23 11.49 -14.15
CA TYR A 23 3.97 10.86 -14.60
C TYR A 23 4.07 10.20 -15.97
N LYS A 24 4.83 10.80 -16.89
CA LYS A 24 5.00 10.27 -18.24
C LYS A 24 5.74 8.93 -18.20
N GLN A 25 6.84 8.86 -17.45
CA GLN A 25 7.59 7.62 -17.24
C GLN A 25 6.75 6.56 -16.55
N LEU A 26 6.05 6.92 -15.47
CA LEU A 26 5.19 5.98 -14.75
C LEU A 26 4.05 5.46 -15.65
N SER A 27 3.43 6.33 -16.45
CA SER A 27 2.35 5.95 -17.36
C SER A 27 2.85 5.01 -18.45
N ALA A 28 4.02 5.28 -19.03
CA ALA A 28 4.65 4.42 -20.02
C ALA A 28 5.01 3.04 -19.45
N ALA A 29 5.56 2.99 -18.23
CA ALA A 29 5.99 1.74 -17.61
C ALA A 29 4.83 0.88 -17.06
N SER A 30 3.76 1.50 -16.57
CA SER A 30 2.64 0.78 -15.95
C SER A 30 1.43 0.55 -16.88
N GLY A 31 1.36 1.26 -18.01
CA GLY A 31 0.18 1.29 -18.88
C GLY A 31 -1.03 2.03 -18.30
N VAL A 32 -0.90 2.63 -17.12
CA VAL A 32 -1.99 3.40 -16.48
C VAL A 32 -1.97 4.85 -16.97
N LYS A 33 -3.15 5.41 -17.26
CA LYS A 33 -3.28 6.78 -17.79
C LYS A 33 -2.85 7.83 -16.76
N ILE A 34 -2.24 8.93 -17.22
CA ILE A 34 -1.85 10.06 -16.36
C ILE A 34 -3.06 10.66 -15.62
N SER A 35 -4.23 10.74 -16.26
CA SER A 35 -5.46 11.21 -15.63
C SER A 35 -5.87 10.37 -14.43
N THR A 36 -5.65 9.05 -14.49
CA THR A 36 -5.91 8.12 -13.39
C THR A 36 -5.01 8.41 -12.19
N PHE A 37 -3.71 8.65 -12.39
CA PHE A 37 -2.81 9.04 -11.29
C PHE A 37 -3.19 10.36 -10.64
N LYS A 38 -3.69 11.32 -11.43
CA LYS A 38 -4.18 12.59 -10.90
C LYS A 38 -5.46 12.38 -10.07
N ALA A 39 -6.38 11.55 -10.55
CA ALA A 39 -7.60 11.20 -9.82
C ALA A 39 -7.30 10.53 -8.46
N TRP A 40 -6.29 9.65 -8.39
CA TRP A 40 -5.88 8.98 -7.15
C TRP A 40 -5.39 9.92 -6.05
N ARG A 41 -5.08 11.19 -6.36
CA ARG A 41 -4.76 12.19 -5.33
C ARG A 41 -5.96 12.59 -4.48
N HIS A 42 -7.14 12.50 -5.06
CA HIS A 42 -8.38 13.07 -4.52
C HIS A 42 -9.44 12.00 -4.24
N HIS A 43 -9.35 10.85 -4.93
CA HIS A 43 -10.31 9.75 -4.82
C HIS A 43 -9.64 8.45 -4.39
N ASN A 44 -10.39 7.62 -3.65
CA ASN A 44 -9.92 6.35 -3.11
C ASN A 44 -10.22 5.13 -4.00
N SER A 45 -10.88 5.32 -5.14
CA SER A 45 -11.17 4.20 -6.04
C SER A 45 -9.94 3.83 -6.85
N ILE A 46 -9.26 2.78 -6.42
CA ILE A 46 -8.16 2.13 -7.14
C ILE A 46 -8.56 0.69 -7.44
N THR A 47 -8.21 0.19 -8.62
CA THR A 47 -8.37 -1.25 -8.89
C THR A 47 -7.07 -1.97 -8.51
N PRO A 48 -7.14 -3.20 -7.97
CA PRO A 48 -5.96 -3.99 -7.61
C PRO A 48 -4.97 -4.12 -8.76
N ARG A 49 -5.48 -4.39 -9.97
CA ARG A 49 -4.66 -4.49 -11.19
C ARG A 49 -3.92 -3.19 -11.49
N SER A 50 -4.62 -2.05 -11.50
CA SER A 50 -4.01 -0.76 -11.85
C SER A 50 -2.96 -0.31 -10.83
N ILE A 51 -3.23 -0.49 -9.53
CA ILE A 51 -2.27 -0.08 -8.50
C ILE A 51 -1.06 -1.01 -8.49
N GLN A 52 -1.25 -2.31 -8.68
CA GLN A 52 -0.15 -3.27 -8.74
C GLN A 52 0.77 -3.00 -9.93
N ALA A 53 0.22 -2.67 -11.10
CA ALA A 53 1.00 -2.28 -12.27
C ALA A 53 1.82 -1.00 -12.01
N ALA A 54 1.20 0.00 -11.38
CA ALA A 54 1.88 1.26 -11.03
C ALA A 54 2.98 1.08 -9.98
N LEU A 55 2.75 0.24 -8.96
CA LEU A 55 3.76 -0.10 -7.96
C LEU A 55 4.93 -0.86 -8.58
N SER A 56 4.66 -1.81 -9.48
CA SER A 56 5.71 -2.59 -10.14
C SER A 56 6.63 -1.71 -10.98
N ALA A 57 6.10 -0.64 -11.58
CA ALA A 57 6.87 0.34 -12.33
C ALA A 57 7.82 1.21 -11.47
N VAL A 58 7.71 1.13 -10.14
CA VAL A 58 8.63 1.77 -9.18
C VAL A 58 9.28 0.73 -8.25
N ASP A 59 9.39 -0.51 -8.70
CA ASP A 59 9.99 -1.64 -7.97
C ASP A 59 9.32 -1.96 -6.63
N LEU A 60 8.00 -1.73 -6.55
CA LEU A 60 7.17 -2.09 -5.40
C LEU A 60 6.15 -3.17 -5.77
N ARG A 61 5.75 -3.98 -4.80
CA ARG A 61 4.72 -5.01 -4.98
C ARG A 61 3.76 -5.00 -3.80
N ALA A 62 2.46 -4.91 -4.07
CA ALA A 62 1.45 -5.15 -3.05
C ALA A 62 1.29 -6.67 -2.89
N LEU A 63 1.46 -7.17 -1.67
CA LEU A 63 1.25 -8.56 -1.34
C LEU A 63 -0.03 -8.69 -0.51
N PRO A 64 -0.86 -9.72 -0.75
CA PRO A 64 -1.93 -10.05 0.18
C PRO A 64 -1.27 -10.57 1.46
N VAL A 65 -1.54 -9.91 2.58
CA VAL A 65 -1.03 -10.30 3.89
C VAL A 65 -2.23 -10.57 4.81
N PRO A 66 -2.24 -11.69 5.57
CA PRO A 66 -3.23 -11.91 6.61
C PRO A 66 -3.14 -10.83 7.70
N PHE A 67 -4.23 -10.54 8.39
CA PHE A 67 -4.20 -9.65 9.56
C PHE A 67 -3.33 -10.25 10.68
N LEU A 68 -2.64 -9.46 11.51
CA LEU A 68 -1.78 -9.99 12.62
C LEU A 68 -2.64 -10.77 13.61
N GLU A 69 -3.88 -10.34 13.81
CA GLU A 69 -4.84 -11.05 14.66
C GLU A 69 -5.05 -12.51 14.22
N THR A 70 -4.76 -12.81 12.95
CA THR A 70 -4.86 -14.14 12.36
C THR A 70 -3.51 -14.88 12.28
N LEU A 71 -2.41 -14.22 12.66
CA LEU A 71 -1.08 -14.85 12.75
C LEU A 71 -0.87 -15.52 14.12
N PRO A 72 -0.04 -16.57 14.20
CA PRO A 72 0.42 -17.11 15.48
C PRO A 72 1.11 -16.03 16.33
N SER A 73 0.80 -15.97 17.63
CA SER A 73 1.28 -14.92 18.54
C SER A 73 2.79 -14.67 18.48
N PRO A 74 3.68 -15.68 18.42
CA PRO A 74 5.12 -15.44 18.32
C PRO A 74 5.56 -14.71 17.05
N LEU A 75 4.82 -14.86 15.95
CA LEU A 75 5.09 -14.20 14.68
C LEU A 75 4.56 -12.77 14.69
N ALA A 76 3.39 -12.55 15.29
CA ALA A 76 2.78 -11.24 15.43
C ALA A 76 3.65 -10.27 16.24
N GLU A 77 4.21 -10.74 17.36
CA GLU A 77 5.08 -9.93 18.23
C GLU A 77 6.38 -9.51 17.53
N LYS A 78 7.04 -10.45 16.84
CA LYS A 78 8.24 -10.15 16.05
C LYS A 78 7.98 -9.10 14.97
N LEU A 79 6.83 -9.16 14.31
CA LEU A 79 6.48 -8.20 13.27
C LEU A 79 6.22 -6.79 13.85
N ARG A 80 5.61 -6.69 15.04
CA ARG A 80 5.46 -5.40 15.74
C ARG A 80 6.80 -4.79 16.13
N GLU A 81 7.69 -5.59 16.71
CA GLU A 81 9.02 -5.13 17.15
C GLU A 81 9.83 -4.54 15.99
N ILE A 82 9.81 -5.20 14.82
CA ILE A 82 10.48 -4.69 13.62
C ILE A 82 9.82 -3.38 13.15
N GLY A 83 8.49 -3.28 13.21
CA GLY A 83 7.75 -2.07 12.84
C GLY A 83 8.16 -0.86 13.70
N ASP A 84 8.20 -1.05 15.02
CA ASP A 84 8.58 -0.04 16.00
C ASP A 84 10.04 0.41 15.81
N LYS A 85 10.94 -0.56 15.60
CA LYS A 85 12.38 -0.29 15.42
C LYS A 85 12.70 0.55 14.18
N HIS A 86 11.91 0.43 13.12
CA HIS A 86 12.17 1.09 11.84
C HIS A 86 11.31 2.34 11.59
N GLY A 87 10.51 2.78 12.57
CA GLY A 87 9.68 3.98 12.45
C GLY A 87 8.71 3.92 11.27
N ILE A 88 8.20 2.71 10.96
CA ILE A 88 7.32 2.49 9.80
C ILE A 88 5.91 2.94 10.18
N GLU A 89 5.55 4.17 9.83
CA GLU A 89 4.19 4.66 10.10
C GLU A 89 3.12 3.91 9.25
N PRO A 90 1.98 3.54 9.88
CA PRO A 90 0.85 2.90 9.21
C PRO A 90 0.10 3.93 8.38
N PRO A 91 0.54 4.08 7.13
CA PRO A 91 -0.01 3.25 6.07
C PRO A 91 1.04 2.68 5.10
N ILE A 92 2.33 2.89 5.35
CA ILE A 92 3.44 2.35 4.54
C ILE A 92 3.76 0.91 4.96
N SER A 93 3.39 0.54 6.17
CA SER A 93 3.50 -0.83 6.65
C SER A 93 2.76 -1.81 5.73
N GLN A 94 1.76 -1.45 4.93
CA GLN A 94 1.15 -2.41 3.99
C GLN A 94 2.06 -2.85 2.82
N LEU A 95 3.25 -2.26 2.66
CA LEU A 95 4.20 -2.68 1.63
C LEU A 95 5.37 -3.52 2.15
N VAL A 96 5.63 -3.55 3.47
CA VAL A 96 6.66 -4.42 4.09
C VAL A 96 6.27 -4.98 5.48
N MET A 97 5.32 -4.38 6.24
CA MET A 97 4.93 -4.75 7.61
C MET A 97 3.45 -4.43 8.03
N LEU A 98 2.37 -5.01 7.47
CA LEU A 98 1.00 -4.79 8.02
C LEU A 98 0.13 -6.04 7.93
N ALA A 99 0.61 -7.08 8.59
CA ALA A 99 -0.29 -7.82 9.44
C ALA A 99 -0.47 -6.96 10.73
N ALA A 100 -1.71 -6.80 11.22
CA ALA A 100 -2.26 -5.95 12.31
C ALA A 100 -2.74 -4.65 11.75
N ASP A 101 -3.99 -4.30 11.85
CA ASP A 101 -4.93 -4.51 12.95
C ASP A 101 -6.32 -4.27 12.35
N ALA A 102 -7.37 -4.79 12.99
CA ALA A 102 -8.78 -4.42 12.87
C ALA A 102 -9.66 -5.17 11.83
N PRO A 103 -10.99 -5.17 12.03
CA PRO A 103 -11.68 -5.70 13.20
C PRO A 103 -12.67 -6.80 12.75
N LYS A 104 -12.93 -7.76 13.65
CA LYS A 104 -13.83 -8.91 13.42
C LYS A 104 -15.18 -8.47 12.82
N MET A 105 -15.44 -8.85 11.56
CA MET A 105 -16.81 -8.97 11.09
C MET A 105 -17.45 -10.14 11.86
N ARG A 106 -18.52 -9.84 12.60
CA ARG A 106 -19.28 -10.83 13.34
C ARG A 106 -19.89 -11.81 12.34
N ALA A 107 -19.50 -13.09 12.46
CA ALA A 107 -20.14 -14.17 11.76
C ALA A 107 -21.60 -14.25 12.23
N GLY A 108 -22.52 -14.04 11.30
CA GLY A 108 -23.94 -14.11 11.54
C GLY A 108 -24.72 -13.90 10.25
N GLN A 109 -24.70 -14.91 9.38
CA GLN A 109 -25.90 -15.53 8.77
C GLN A 109 -25.48 -16.43 7.60
N CYS A 110 -26.10 -17.61 7.59
CA CYS A 110 -26.02 -18.66 6.58
C CYS A 110 -26.60 -18.21 5.23
#